data_AF-A0AAW7DHK4-F1
#
_entry.id   AF-A0AAW7DHK4-F1
#
_cell.length_a   1.000
_cell.length_b   1.000
_cell.length_c   1.000
_cell.angle_alpha   90.00
_cell.angle_beta   90.00
_cell.angle_gamma   90.00
#
_symmetry.space_group_name_H-M   'P 1'
#
loop_
_entity.id
_entity.type
_entity.pdbx_description
1 polymer ?
#
loop_
_entity_poly.entity_id
_entity_poly.type
_entity_poly.pdbx_seq_one_letter_code
_entity_poly.pdbx_strand_id
1 'polypeptide(L)' 'MIYEQLKPKIMTGDYITLARMLGLNSPDSARMRCRRGDIEALEALEKIIENRDQLIKNYQNDDSEQNTTNSNQ' A
#
# COMPACT_ATOMS: atom_id res chain seq x y z
N MET A 1 -6.69 -7.79 13.83
CA MET A 1 -5.65 -7.89 12.79
C MET A 1 -4.29 -8.07 13.44
N ILE A 2 -3.38 -8.88 12.88
CA ILE A 2 -2.03 -9.06 13.46
C ILE A 2 -0.99 -8.47 12.49
N TYR A 3 -0.11 -7.61 13.01
CA TYR A 3 0.97 -6.98 12.25
C TYR A 3 1.82 -7.97 11.42
N GLU A 4 2.15 -9.13 12.00
CA GLU A 4 2.96 -10.17 11.34
C GLU A 4 2.31 -10.74 10.08
N GLN A 5 0.98 -10.66 9.93
CA GLN A 5 0.28 -11.08 8.71
C GLN A 5 0.47 -10.07 7.55
N LEU A 6 0.55 -8.77 7.88
CA LEU A 6 0.75 -7.70 6.90
C LEU A 6 2.22 -7.55 6.50
N LYS A 7 3.13 -7.75 7.46
CA LYS A 7 4.58 -7.58 7.34
C LYS A 7 5.23 -8.03 6.03
N PRO A 8 4.94 -9.23 5.46
CA PRO A 8 5.56 -9.65 4.20
C PRO A 8 5.15 -8.80 2.98
N LYS A 9 4.02 -8.08 3.05
CA LYS A 9 3.49 -7.24 1.96
C LYS A 9 3.86 -5.76 2.09
N ILE A 10 4.41 -5.36 3.24
CA ILE A 10 4.71 -3.95 3.54
C ILE A 10 5.94 -3.49 2.76
N MET A 11 5.83 -2.31 2.16
CA MET A 11 6.94 -1.55 1.59
C MET A 11 7.23 -0.32 2.46
N THR A 12 8.47 0.19 2.38
CA THR A 12 8.88 1.39 3.14
C THR A 12 7.96 2.60 2.89
N GLY A 13 7.47 2.75 1.65
CA GLY A 13 6.55 3.82 1.27
C GLY A 13 5.20 3.76 1.98
N ASP A 14 4.72 2.57 2.36
CA ASP A 14 3.42 2.43 3.03
C ASP A 14 3.43 3.12 4.39
N TYR A 15 4.56 3.08 5.11
CA TYR A 15 4.69 3.77 6.40
C TYR A 15 4.71 5.29 6.26
N ILE A 16 5.18 5.82 5.13
CA ILE A 16 5.13 7.26 4.86
C ILE A 16 3.67 7.68 4.68
N THR A 17 2.92 6.93 3.87
CA THR A 17 1.48 7.16 3.66
C THR A 17 0.70 7.00 4.95
N LEU A 18 0.99 5.94 5.73
CA LEU A 18 0.33 5.69 7.02
C LEU A 18 0.61 6.81 8.02
N ALA A 19 1.85 7.31 8.11
CA ALA A 19 2.17 8.44 8.98
C ALA A 19 1.33 9.67 8.61
N ARG A 20 1.18 9.98 7.33
CA ARG A 20 0.32 11.09 6.86
C ARG A 20 -1.15 10.86 7.21
N MET A 21 -1.67 9.66 6.98
CA MET A 21 -3.07 9.32 7.30
C MET A 21 -3.38 9.45 8.80
N LEU A 22 -2.43 9.06 9.66
CA LEU A 22 -2.59 9.10 11.11
C LEU A 22 -2.18 10.45 11.75
N GLY A 23 -1.80 11.46 10.95
CA GLY A 23 -1.32 12.74 11.47
C GLY A 23 -0.02 12.64 12.28
N LEU A 24 0.85 11.67 11.94
CA LEU A 24 2.12 11.42 12.61
C LEU A 24 3.28 12.11 11.89
N ASN A 25 4.25 12.55 12.68
CA ASN A 25 5.42 13.28 12.18
C ASN A 25 6.48 12.38 11.52
N SER A 26 6.39 11.05 11.67
CA SER A 26 7.40 10.14 11.10
C SER A 26 6.84 8.77 10.71
N PRO A 27 7.40 8.13 9.65
CA PRO A 27 7.11 6.74 9.31
C PRO A 27 7.45 5.75 10.43
N ASP A 28 8.46 6.05 11.25
CA ASP A 28 8.87 5.21 12.39
C ASP A 28 7.81 5.19 13.49
N SER A 29 7.17 6.34 13.76
CA SER A 29 6.03 6.42 14.68
C SER A 29 4.86 5.56 14.21
N ALA A 30 4.57 5.59 12.90
CA ALA A 30 3.52 4.75 12.30
C ALA A 30 3.86 3.26 12.43
N ARG A 31 5.10 2.87 12.10
CA ARG A 31 5.59 1.49 12.26
C ARG A 31 5.49 1.00 13.71
N MET A 32 5.83 1.86 14.67
CA MET A 32 5.73 1.52 16.09
C MET A 32 4.29 1.26 16.53
N ARG A 33 3.31 2.05 16.06
CA ARG A 33 1.89 1.80 16.36
C ARG A 33 1.45 0.43 15.85
N CYS A 34 1.75 0.11 14.59
CA CYS A 34 1.45 -1.21 14.02
C CYS A 34 2.08 -2.35 14.83
N ARG A 35 3.36 -2.22 15.21
CA ARG A 35 4.07 -3.22 16.04
C ARG A 35 3.47 -3.41 17.42
N ARG A 36 2.80 -2.39 17.97
CA ARG A 36 2.08 -2.44 19.26
C ARG A 36 0.68 -3.02 19.14
N GLY A 37 0.23 -3.38 17.93
CA GLY A 37 -1.10 -3.93 17.71
C GLY A 37 -2.22 -2.87 17.70
N ASP A 38 -1.88 -1.60 17.44
CA ASP A 38 -2.88 -0.55 17.24
C ASP A 38 -3.78 -0.91 16.06
N ILE A 39 -5.06 -1.17 16.34
CA ILE A 39 -6.02 -1.70 15.36
C ILE A 39 -6.25 -0.68 14.23
N GLU A 40 -6.41 0.60 14.57
CA GLU A 40 -6.63 1.67 13.58
C GLU A 40 -5.43 1.77 12.63
N ALA A 41 -4.21 1.71 13.19
CA ALA A 41 -3.00 1.74 12.39
C ALA A 41 -2.86 0.49 11.48
N LEU A 42 -3.30 -0.68 11.94
CA LEU A 42 -3.25 -1.92 11.17
C LEU A 42 -4.27 -1.93 10.02
N GLU A 43 -5.51 -1.51 10.28
CA GLU A 43 -6.56 -1.40 9.26
C GLU A 43 -6.19 -0.37 8.19
N ALA A 44 -5.67 0.79 8.60
CA ALA A 44 -5.20 1.80 7.66
C ALA A 44 -4.03 1.27 6.81
N LEU A 45 -3.09 0.54 7.41
CA LEU A 45 -1.96 -0.05 6.71
C LEU A 45 -2.39 -1.11 5.69
N GLU A 46 -3.33 -1.99 6.04
CA GLU A 46 -3.89 -2.97 5.11
C GLU A 46 -4.51 -2.28 3.88
N LYS A 47 -5.34 -1.26 4.11
CA LYS A 47 -5.96 -0.49 3.03
C LYS A 47 -4.94 0.20 2.12
N ILE A 48 -3.83 0.69 2.67
CA ILE A 48 -2.74 1.27 1.88
C ILE A 48 -2.11 0.21 0.97
N ILE A 49 -1.82 -0.98 1.50
CA ILE A 49 -1.22 -2.09 0.76
C ILE A 49 -2.14 -2.53 -0.38
N GLU A 50 -3.42 -2.74 -0.10
CA GLU A 50 -4.42 -3.15 -1.10
C GLU A 50 -4.54 -2.12 -2.22
N ASN A 51 -4.65 -0.84 -1.87
CA ASN A 51 -4.75 0.24 -2.85
C ASN A 51 -3.48 0.36 -3.71
N ARG A 52 -2.30 0.22 -3.10
CA ARG A 52 -1.02 0.24 -3.83
C ARG A 52 -0.96 -0.91 -4.83
N ASP A 53 -1.28 -2.13 -4.40
CA ASP A 53 -1.20 -3.31 -5.25
C ASP A 53 -2.22 -3.22 -6.40
N GLN A 54 -3.43 -2.73 -6.12
CA GLN A 54 -4.44 -2.48 -7.16
C GLN A 54 -3.99 -1.40 -8.15
N LEU A 55 -3.41 -0.30 -7.67
CA LEU A 55 -2.91 0.78 -8.52
C LEU A 55 -1.82 0.28 -9.47
N ILE A 56 -0.85 -0.48 -8.95
CA ILE A 56 0.24 -1.06 -9.76
C ILE A 56 -0.32 -2.04 -10.78
N LYS A 57 -1.24 -2.92 -10.36
CA LYS A 57 -1.87 -3.90 -11.25
C LYS A 57 -2.64 -3.21 -12.38
N ASN A 58 -3.41 -2.17 -12.07
CA ASN A 58 -4.14 -1.41 -13.08
C ASN A 58 -3.19 -0.80 -14.09
N TYR A 59 -2.12 -0.14 -13.62
CA TYR A 59 -1.12 0.45 -14.50
C TYR A 59 -0.48 -0.58 -15.45
N GLN A 60 -0.10 -1.75 -14.92
CA GLN A 60 0.52 -2.82 -15.71
C GLN A 60 -0.46 -3.46 -16.72
N ASN A 61 -1.75 -3.53 -16.38
CA ASN A 61 -2.77 -4.09 -17.27
C ASN A 61 -3.20 -3.09 -18.34
N ASP A 62 -3.29 -1.80 -18.03
CA ASP A 62 -3.60 -0.74 -19.00
C ASP A 62 -2.52 -0.67 -20.11
N ASP A 63 -1.25 -0.93 -19.77
CA ASP A 63 -0.15 -1.05 -20.74
C ASP A 63 -0.30 -2.28 -21.68
N SER A 64 -1.04 -3.31 -21.28
CA SER A 64 -1.22 -4.54 -22.06
C SER A 64 -2.35 -4.45 -23.10
N GLU A 65 -3.36 -3.62 -22.87
CA GLU A 65 -4.49 -3.43 -23.80
C GLU A 65 -4.18 -2.45 -24.94
N GLN A 66 -3.22 -1.53 -24.76
CA GLN A 66 -2.84 -0.55 -25.78
C GLN A 66 -1.90 -1.10 -26.89
N ASN A 67 -1.35 -2.31 -26.73
CA ASN A 67 -0.45 -2.92 -27.71
C ASN A 67 -1.14 -3.78 -28.78
N THR A 68 -2.45 -4.01 -28.71
CA THR A 68 -3.18 -4.84 -29.70
C THR A 68 -3.95 -4.04 -30.76
N THR A 69 -4.00 -2.71 -30.66
CA THR A 69 -4.80 -1.87 -31.59
C THR A 69 -3.98 -1.22 -32.71
N ASN A 70 -2.64 -1.20 -32.64
CA ASN A 70 -1.80 -0.47 -33.60
C ASN A 70 -1.20 -1.33 -34.74
N SER A 71 -1.75 -2.50 -35.05
CA SER A 71 -1.25 -3.37 -36.14
C SER A 71 -2.17 -3.51 -37.35
N ASN A 72 -3.27 -2.76 -37.42
CA ASN A 72 -4.15 -2.74 -38.59
C ASN A 72 -4.44 -1.30 -39.07
N GLN A 73 -3.43 -0.62 -39.62
CA GLN A 73 -3.61 0.43 -40.63
C GLN A 73 -2.49 0.37 -41.66
#